data_AF-A0A4V6ICX2-F1
#
_entry.id   AF-A0A4V6ICX2-F1
#
_cell.length_a   1.000
_cell.length_b   1.000
_cell.length_c   1.000
_cell.angle_alpha   90.00
_cell.angle_beta   90.00
_cell.angle_gamma   90.00
#
_symmetry.space_group_name_H-M   'P 1'
#
loop_
_entity.id
_entity.type
_entity.pdbx_description
1 polymer ?
#
loop_
_entity_poly.entity_id
_entity_poly.type
_entity_poly.pdbx_seq_one_letter_code
_entity_poly.pdbx_strand_id
1 'polypeptide(L)'
;MTPFAFGWIDHEVSTAPEWDAAQLARFARHLGYRIVWPDERSVLPVADQVRAAGADAVIVPAPDHLGPLELNRVMHVADVEVLRPRLSFARWHSAGAAR
;
A
#
# COMPACT_ATOMS: atom_id res chain seq x y z
N MET A 1 8.50 7.00 -16.40
CA MET A 1 8.59 6.96 -14.93
C MET A 1 8.37 5.52 -14.50
N THR A 2 9.21 4.97 -13.62
CA THR A 2 9.00 3.61 -13.09
C THR A 2 7.91 3.69 -12.02
N PRO A 3 6.83 2.90 -12.12
CA PRO A 3 5.78 2.92 -11.11
C PRO A 3 6.34 2.47 -9.77
N PHE A 4 5.84 3.04 -8.68
CA PHE A 4 6.32 2.69 -7.35
C PHE A 4 5.18 2.42 -6.38
N ALA A 5 5.44 1.48 -5.49
CA ALA A 5 4.52 1.04 -4.47
C ALA A 5 4.96 1.55 -3.10
N PHE A 6 3.99 1.95 -2.29
CA PHE A 6 4.18 2.28 -0.90
C PHE A 6 4.08 1.00 -0.06
N GLY A 7 5.17 0.60 0.59
CA GLY A 7 5.19 -0.55 1.48
C GLY A 7 4.65 -0.17 2.85
N TRP A 8 3.54 -0.76 3.28
CA TRP A 8 2.95 -0.48 4.59
C TRP A 8 2.95 -1.73 5.47
N ILE A 9 3.48 -1.59 6.68
CA ILE A 9 3.51 -2.63 7.70
C ILE A 9 3.02 -1.99 8.99
N ASP A 10 1.85 -2.41 9.44
CA ASP A 10 1.41 -2.14 10.80
C ASP A 10 2.26 -2.94 11.80
N HIS A 11 3.02 -2.21 12.63
CA HIS A 11 3.90 -2.77 13.66
C HIS A 11 3.15 -3.35 14.86
N GLU A 12 1.88 -2.97 15.07
CA GLU A 12 1.05 -3.55 16.13
C GLU A 12 0.52 -4.94 15.73
N VAL A 13 0.41 -5.20 14.41
CA VAL A 13 -0.07 -6.47 13.85
C VAL A 13 1.09 -7.39 13.49
N SER A 14 2.19 -6.85 12.96
CA SER A 14 3.34 -7.66 12.54
C SER A 14 4.11 -8.24 13.74
N THR A 15 4.46 -9.51 13.64
CA THR A 15 5.35 -10.19 14.60
C THR A 15 6.82 -10.18 14.16
N ALA A 16 7.09 -9.83 12.90
CA ALA A 16 8.44 -9.77 12.33
C ALA A 16 8.51 -8.73 11.18
N PRO A 17 8.50 -7.42 11.52
CA PRO A 17 8.41 -6.34 10.52
C PRO A 17 9.52 -6.38 9.47
N GLU A 18 10.75 -6.77 9.85
CA GLU A 18 11.89 -6.85 8.94
C GLU A 18 11.71 -7.98 7.91
N TRP A 19 11.13 -9.10 8.35
CA TRP A 19 10.81 -10.22 7.48
C TRP A 19 9.67 -9.88 6.53
N ASP A 20 8.64 -9.20 7.02
CA ASP A 20 7.56 -8.68 6.19
C ASP A 20 8.12 -7.69 5.15
N ALA A 21 8.97 -6.75 5.55
CA ALA A 21 9.58 -5.77 4.66
C ALA A 21 10.37 -6.44 3.52
N ALA A 22 11.18 -7.46 3.84
CA ALA A 22 11.92 -8.23 2.84
C ALA A 22 11.00 -8.95 1.84
N GLN A 23 9.88 -9.51 2.33
CA GLN A 23 8.92 -10.20 1.49
C GLN A 23 8.14 -9.23 0.60
N LEU A 24 7.74 -8.07 1.14
CA LEU A 24 7.08 -6.99 0.41
C LEU A 24 7.99 -6.44 -0.69
N ALA A 25 9.28 -6.20 -0.40
CA ALA A 25 10.24 -5.74 -1.40
C ALA A 25 10.39 -6.74 -2.56
N ARG A 26 10.50 -8.04 -2.25
CA ARG A 26 10.57 -9.10 -3.26
C ARG A 26 9.29 -9.15 -4.11
N PHE A 27 8.15 -9.01 -3.46
CA PHE A 27 6.84 -9.06 -4.10
C PHE A 27 6.58 -7.83 -4.99
N ALA A 28 6.88 -6.63 -4.50
CA ALA A 28 6.82 -5.39 -5.29
C ALA A 28 7.65 -5.51 -6.56
N ARG A 29 8.89 -6.01 -6.45
CA ARG A 29 9.77 -6.24 -7.61
C ARG A 29 9.18 -7.24 -8.60
N HIS A 30 8.52 -8.29 -8.12
CA HIS A 30 7.85 -9.26 -8.99
C HIS A 30 6.67 -8.65 -9.76
N LEU A 31 5.96 -7.70 -9.15
CA LEU A 31 4.89 -6.92 -9.80
C LEU A 31 5.41 -5.77 -10.68
N GLY A 32 6.72 -5.51 -10.70
CA GLY A 32 7.32 -4.43 -11.49
C GLY A 32 7.36 -3.07 -10.79
N TYR A 33 7.07 -3.02 -9.49
CA TYR A 33 7.16 -1.79 -8.69
C TYR A 33 8.52 -1.64 -8.02
N ARG A 34 8.98 -0.40 -7.92
CA ARG A 34 9.97 0.00 -6.90
C ARG A 34 9.24 0.24 -5.58
N ILE A 35 9.75 -0.25 -4.45
CA ILE A 35 9.12 -0.01 -3.14
C ILE A 35 9.67 1.27 -2.49
N VAL A 36 8.79 2.02 -1.84
CA VAL A 36 9.11 3.17 -0.98
C VAL A 36 8.47 2.94 0.38
N TRP A 37 9.19 3.26 1.45
CA TRP A 37 8.74 3.03 2.82
C TRP A 37 8.29 4.33 3.48
N PRO A 38 7.33 4.27 4.43
CA PRO A 38 6.93 5.41 5.24
C PRO A 38 8.11 5.97 6.03
N ASP A 39 8.02 7.25 6.41
CA ASP A 39 8.83 7.79 7.50
C ASP A 39 8.32 7.20 8.81
N GLU A 40 9.19 6.52 9.56
CA GLU A 40 8.90 5.89 10.86
C GLU A 40 8.29 6.86 11.89
N ARG A 41 8.46 8.18 11.69
CA ARG A 41 7.94 9.22 12.60
C ARG A 41 6.62 9.83 12.15
N SER A 42 6.08 9.39 11.02
CA SER A 42 4.85 9.97 10.47
C SER A 42 3.62 9.55 11.27
N VAL A 43 2.87 10.54 11.75
CA VAL A 43 1.58 10.34 12.43
C VAL A 43 0.39 10.47 11.48
N LEU A 44 0.65 10.65 10.18
CA LEU A 44 -0.40 10.81 9.18
C LEU A 44 -1.09 9.46 8.89
N PRO A 45 -2.40 9.47 8.59
CA PRO A 45 -3.07 8.30 8.03
C PRO A 45 -2.33 7.77 6.79
N VAL A 46 -2.39 6.45 6.57
CA VAL A 46 -1.70 5.77 5.46
C VAL A 46 -2.10 6.38 4.13
N ALA A 47 -3.40 6.66 3.94
CA ALA A 47 -3.90 7.25 2.70
C ALA A 47 -3.28 8.63 2.40
N ASP A 48 -3.01 9.43 3.42
CA ASP A 48 -2.39 10.75 3.25
C ASP A 48 -0.90 10.65 2.94
N GLN A 49 -0.19 9.70 3.56
CA GLN A 49 1.21 9.40 3.23
C GLN A 49 1.34 8.91 1.78
N VAL A 50 0.46 8.03 1.35
CA VAL A 50 0.40 7.47 -0.02
C VAL A 50 0.12 8.57 -1.03
N ARG A 51 -0.84 9.46 -0.74
CA ARG A 51 -1.14 10.64 -1.57
C ARG A 51 0.06 11.58 -1.65
N ALA A 52 0.71 11.88 -0.53
CA ALA A 52 1.86 12.78 -0.49
C ALA A 52 3.07 12.20 -1.23
N ALA A 53 3.29 10.88 -1.13
CA ALA A 53 4.31 10.19 -1.91
C ALA A 53 4.00 10.19 -3.40
N GLY A 54 2.72 10.11 -3.78
CA GLY A 54 2.27 9.93 -5.16
C GLY A 54 2.40 8.49 -5.64
N ALA A 55 2.22 7.52 -4.74
CA ALA A 55 2.39 6.11 -5.05
C ALA A 55 1.26 5.56 -5.93
N ASP A 56 1.61 4.65 -6.84
CA ASP A 56 0.65 4.00 -7.75
C ASP A 56 -0.13 2.90 -7.03
N ALA A 57 0.53 2.22 -6.09
CA ALA A 57 -0.03 1.13 -5.30
C ALA A 57 0.45 1.19 -3.84
N VAL A 58 -0.32 0.56 -2.95
CA VAL A 58 0.07 0.23 -1.58
C VAL A 58 0.19 -1.28 -1.47
N ILE A 59 1.31 -1.76 -0.94
CA ILE A 59 1.55 -3.18 -0.74
C ILE A 59 1.58 -3.47 0.77
N VAL A 60 0.80 -4.46 1.20
CA VAL A 60 0.70 -4.89 2.60
C VAL A 60 0.94 -6.40 2.76
N PRO A 61 1.45 -6.88 3.92
CA PRO A 61 1.69 -8.31 4.14
C PRO A 61 0.40 -9.13 4.15
N ALA A 62 -0.63 -8.63 4.83
CA ALA A 62 -1.92 -9.27 5.03
C ALA A 62 -3.05 -8.22 5.19
N PRO A 63 -4.33 -8.62 5.04
CA PRO A 63 -5.45 -7.67 5.04
C PRO A 63 -5.65 -6.91 6.36
N ASP A 64 -5.21 -7.47 7.48
CA ASP A 64 -5.31 -6.91 8.82
C ASP A 64 -4.38 -5.72 9.09
N HIS A 65 -3.37 -5.49 8.23
CA HIS A 65 -2.52 -4.29 8.30
C HIS A 65 -3.23 -3.00 7.86
N LEU A 66 -4.42 -3.11 7.25
CA LEU A 66 -5.26 -1.97 6.90
C LEU A 66 -6.69 -2.23 7.37
N GLY A 67 -7.13 -1.47 8.36
CA GLY A 67 -8.54 -1.47 8.76
C GLY A 67 -9.46 -1.09 7.59
N PRO A 68 -10.73 -1.56 7.56
CA PRO A 68 -11.61 -1.37 6.40
C PRO A 68 -11.80 0.09 5.95
N LEU A 69 -11.85 1.01 6.91
CA LEU A 69 -11.97 2.45 6.62
C LEU A 69 -10.71 3.01 5.98
N GLU A 70 -9.53 2.58 6.44
CA GLU A 70 -8.25 3.03 5.89
C GLU A 70 -7.99 2.43 4.51
N LEU A 71 -8.32 1.15 4.32
CA LEU A 71 -8.34 0.51 3.00
C LEU A 71 -9.19 1.31 2.00
N ASN A 72 -10.43 1.68 2.38
CA ASN A 72 -11.30 2.47 1.52
C ASN A 72 -10.69 3.84 1.17
N ARG A 73 -10.02 4.51 2.12
CA ARG A 73 -9.34 5.79 1.87
C ARG A 73 -8.15 5.63 0.94
N VAL A 74 -7.34 4.59 1.11
CA VAL A 74 -6.22 4.28 0.21
C VAL A 74 -6.71 4.02 -1.21
N MET A 75 -7.80 3.27 -1.36
CA MET A 75 -8.40 2.99 -2.67
C MET A 75 -8.91 4.24 -3.39
N HIS A 76 -9.05 5.40 -2.73
CA HIS A 76 -9.32 6.66 -3.44
C HIS A 76 -8.09 7.25 -4.14
N VAL A 77 -6.88 6.77 -3.85
CA VAL A 77 -5.62 7.36 -4.36
C VAL A 77 -4.71 6.35 -5.05
N ALA A 78 -4.68 5.10 -4.61
CA ALA A 78 -3.77 4.08 -5.10
C ALA A 78 -4.41 2.69 -5.09
N ASP A 79 -3.89 1.78 -5.93
CA ASP A 79 -4.28 0.36 -5.89
C ASP A 79 -3.79 -0.26 -4.58
N VAL A 80 -4.38 -1.36 -4.14
CA VAL A 80 -3.93 -2.09 -2.94
C VAL A 80 -3.63 -3.54 -3.28
N GLU A 81 -2.42 -3.97 -2.95
CA GLU A 81 -1.92 -5.30 -3.21
C GLU A 81 -1.55 -5.99 -1.89
N VAL A 82 -2.23 -7.08 -1.59
CA VAL A 82 -1.99 -7.89 -0.40
C VAL A 82 -1.12 -9.09 -0.78
N LEU A 83 -0.08 -9.34 0.01
CA LEU A 83 0.82 -10.48 -0.20
C LEU A 83 0.13 -11.81 0.16
N ARG A 84 -0.45 -11.92 1.36
CA ARG A 84 -1.07 -13.17 1.87
C ARG A 84 -2.38 -12.95 2.65
N PRO A 85 -3.49 -13.60 2.24
CA PRO A 85 -3.68 -14.23 0.94
C PRO A 85 -3.48 -13.21 -0.19
N ARG A 86 -3.11 -13.66 -1.40
CA ARG A 86 -2.91 -12.76 -2.54
C ARG A 86 -4.25 -12.14 -2.92
N LEU A 87 -4.39 -10.83 -2.68
CA LEU A 87 -5.56 -10.04 -3.06
C LEU A 87 -5.11 -8.76 -3.75
N SER A 88 -5.88 -8.30 -4.74
CA SER A 88 -5.63 -7.06 -5.46
C SER A 88 -6.93 -6.26 -5.49
N PHE A 89 -6.85 -5.00 -5.08
CA PHE A 89 -7.95 -4.06 -5.09
C PHE A 89 -7.55 -2.89 -5.99
N ALA A 90 -8.24 -2.75 -7.12
CA ALA A 90 -8.04 -1.57 -7.95
C ALA A 90 -8.56 -0.34 -7.20
N ARG A 91 -7.83 0.77 -7.29
CA ARG A 91 -8.32 2.06 -6.82
C ARG A 91 -9.67 2.36 -7.44
N TRP A 92 -10.49 3.10 -6.72
CA TRP A 92 -11.73 3.61 -7.24
C TRP A 92 -11.45 4.46 -8.47
N HIS A 93 -11.76 3.90 -9.63
CA HIS A 93 -11.99 4.72 -10.80
C HIS A 93 -13.20 5.56 -10.45
N SER A 94 -13.00 6.87 -10.25
CA SER A 94 -14.09 7.82 -10.38
C SER A 94 -14.71 7.53 -11.75
N ALA A 95 -15.85 6.84 -11.79
CA ALA A 95 -16.65 6.72 -13.00
C ALA A 95 -16.82 8.15 -13.49
N GLY A 96 -16.19 8.46 -14.62
CA GLY A 96 -15.75 9.81 -14.91
C GLY A 96 -16.87 10.83 -14.81
N ALA A 97 -16.50 12.06 -14.44
CA ALA A 97 -17.09 13.20 -15.09
C ALA A 97 -16.73 13.13 -16.59
N ALA A 98 -17.42 12.26 -17.33
CA ALA A 98 -17.65 12.48 -18.75
C ALA A 98 -18.69 13.61 -18.82
N ARG A 99 -18.21 14.84 -19.01
CA ARG A 99 -18.99 15.93 -19.59
C ARG A 99 -18.40 16.23 -20.95
#